data_AF-A0A5S3V7B4-F1
#
_entry.id   AF-A0A5S3V7B4-F1
#
_cell.length_a   1.000
_cell.length_b   1.000
_cell.length_c   1.000
_cell.angle_alpha   90.00
_cell.angle_beta   90.00
_cell.angle_gamma   90.00
#
_symmetry.space_group_name_H-M   'P 1'
#
loop_
_entity.id
_entity.type
_entity.pdbx_description
1 polymer ?
#
loop_
_entity_poly.entity_id
_entity_poly.type
_entity_poly.pdbx_seq_one_letter_code
_entity_poly.pdbx_strand_id
1 'polypeptide(L)'
;MTDIKMNEKEFSQIRTINESMKCIEAYLKFRRRSIEPLYRDIDYIVPHIIHCESEALRCRFLDLMRSTYYLYKEKMYCSALISLRSALETLAVLLFLNKQMRSLVNGNLKLELFLSNSERFFFSFSNKSQANEDLPKAYNIQKFINETVSLKEWYDKLSEYAHPNYSGAFGIYAKIKEDSPATEFEIYARFEGKLLDHIESGFSVLTNTFHNQAFKDFGDLLIELQSYCQEKHRTGTLKTSLERAGMKF
;
A
#
# COMPACT_ATOMS: atom_id res chain seq x y z
N MET A 1 -10.43 -21.38 1.63
CA MET A 1 -9.56 -20.50 0.83
C MET A 1 -9.55 -21.02 -0.59
N THR A 2 -10.09 -20.28 -1.55
CA THR A 2 -9.94 -20.63 -2.97
C THR A 2 -8.52 -20.23 -3.37
N ASP A 3 -7.65 -21.21 -3.57
CA ASP A 3 -6.31 -21.00 -4.11
C ASP A 3 -6.43 -20.37 -5.49
N ILE A 4 -6.11 -19.09 -5.56
CA ILE A 4 -5.79 -18.45 -6.83
C ILE A 4 -4.46 -19.06 -7.27
N LYS A 5 -4.52 -20.16 -8.02
CA LYS A 5 -3.36 -20.68 -8.77
C LYS A 5 -3.07 -19.72 -9.93
N MET A 6 -2.57 -18.54 -9.60
CA MET A 6 -1.89 -17.67 -10.56
C MET A 6 -0.62 -18.40 -11.00
N ASN A 7 -0.40 -18.47 -12.30
CA ASN A 7 0.72 -19.21 -12.88
C ASN A 7 2.03 -18.53 -12.44
N GLU A 8 2.80 -19.15 -11.54
CA GLU A 8 4.05 -18.57 -11.02
C GLU A 8 5.05 -18.21 -12.14
N LYS A 9 4.93 -18.83 -13.33
CA LYS A 9 5.69 -18.46 -14.53
C LYS A 9 5.41 -17.05 -15.05
N GLU A 10 4.23 -16.48 -14.82
CA GLU A 10 3.91 -15.11 -15.28
C GLU A 10 4.65 -14.04 -14.47
N PHE A 11 5.13 -14.38 -13.26
CA PHE A 11 5.73 -13.45 -12.31
C PHE A 11 7.25 -13.59 -12.17
N SER A 12 7.87 -14.58 -12.81
CA SER A 12 9.26 -14.97 -12.52
C SER A 12 10.35 -14.07 -13.12
N GLN A 13 10.02 -12.91 -13.70
CA GLN A 13 10.96 -11.83 -14.07
C GLN A 13 10.19 -10.64 -14.68
N ILE A 14 9.50 -9.86 -13.85
CA ILE A 14 8.92 -8.59 -14.31
C ILE A 14 10.06 -7.60 -14.51
N ARG A 15 10.39 -7.28 -15.77
CA ARG A 15 11.51 -6.40 -16.13
C ARG A 15 11.04 -5.08 -16.74
N THR A 16 9.82 -5.05 -17.26
CA THR A 16 9.27 -3.89 -17.96
C THR A 16 7.95 -3.42 -17.35
N ILE A 17 7.62 -2.16 -17.60
CA ILE A 17 6.32 -1.60 -17.19
C ILE A 17 5.14 -2.32 -17.84
N ASN A 18 5.28 -2.80 -19.09
CA ASN A 18 4.22 -3.55 -19.79
C ASN A 18 3.97 -4.93 -19.17
N GLU A 19 5.03 -5.65 -18.80
CA GLU A 19 4.91 -6.92 -18.07
C GLU A 19 4.30 -6.70 -16.68
N SER A 20 4.73 -5.64 -16.00
CA SER A 20 4.16 -5.23 -14.72
C SER A 20 2.66 -4.96 -14.86
N MET A 21 2.25 -4.24 -15.89
CA MET A 21 0.84 -3.93 -16.13
C MET A 21 0.01 -5.19 -16.42
N LYS A 22 0.54 -6.17 -17.17
CA LYS A 22 -0.13 -7.46 -17.36
C LYS A 22 -0.39 -8.17 -16.02
N CYS A 23 0.56 -8.10 -15.10
CA CYS A 23 0.40 -8.64 -13.75
C CYS A 23 -0.69 -7.89 -12.96
N ILE A 24 -0.70 -6.56 -13.01
CA ILE A 24 -1.74 -5.73 -12.38
C ILE A 24 -3.13 -6.06 -12.95
N GLU A 25 -3.26 -6.22 -14.27
CA GLU A 25 -4.52 -6.64 -14.90
C GLU A 25 -4.97 -8.04 -14.48
N ALA A 26 -4.03 -8.98 -14.30
CA ALA A 26 -4.36 -10.30 -13.77
C ALA A 26 -4.96 -10.19 -12.36
N TYR A 27 -4.33 -9.43 -11.47
CA TYR A 27 -4.85 -9.18 -10.12
C TYR A 27 -6.23 -8.51 -10.12
N LEU A 28 -6.46 -7.52 -10.99
CA LEU A 28 -7.74 -6.85 -11.11
C LEU A 28 -8.88 -7.80 -11.51
N LYS A 29 -8.60 -8.81 -12.34
CA LYS A 29 -9.57 -9.85 -12.73
C LYS A 29 -9.94 -10.77 -11.56
N PHE A 30 -9.00 -11.05 -10.67
CA PHE A 30 -9.19 -11.97 -9.53
C PHE A 30 -9.52 -11.26 -8.21
N ARG A 31 -9.69 -9.93 -8.22
CA ARG A 31 -10.07 -9.17 -7.03
C ARG A 31 -11.36 -9.69 -6.43
N ARG A 32 -11.42 -9.80 -5.10
CA ARG A 32 -12.65 -10.24 -4.43
C ARG A 32 -13.69 -9.13 -4.50
N ARG A 33 -14.96 -9.51 -4.70
CA ARG A 33 -16.10 -8.59 -4.65
C ARG A 33 -16.77 -8.54 -3.28
N SER A 34 -16.66 -9.63 -2.53
CA SER A 34 -17.07 -9.73 -1.15
C SER A 34 -16.12 -10.67 -0.41
N ILE A 35 -16.03 -10.47 0.90
CA ILE A 35 -15.42 -11.39 1.85
C ILE A 35 -16.51 -11.69 2.86
N GLU A 36 -16.97 -12.93 2.88
CA GLU A 36 -17.92 -13.38 3.90
C GLU A 36 -17.16 -13.86 5.13
N PRO A 37 -17.66 -13.61 6.35
CA PRO A 37 -17.09 -14.22 7.54
C PRO A 37 -17.23 -15.75 7.44
N LEU A 38 -16.16 -16.48 7.74
CA LEU A 38 -16.17 -17.95 7.69
C LEU A 38 -17.17 -18.53 8.70
N TYR A 39 -17.21 -17.94 9.89
CA TYR A 39 -18.14 -18.26 10.98
C TYR A 39 -18.45 -16.97 11.77
N ARG A 40 -19.48 -17.05 12.63
CA ARG A 40 -19.90 -15.93 13.50
C ARG A 40 -19.23 -15.95 14.88
N ASP A 41 -18.35 -16.90 15.12
CA ASP A 41 -17.64 -17.03 16.39
C ASP A 41 -16.56 -15.95 16.55
N ILE A 42 -16.28 -15.58 17.79
CA ILE A 42 -15.44 -14.42 18.11
C ILE A 42 -13.98 -14.57 17.64
N ASP A 43 -13.51 -15.79 17.43
CA ASP A 43 -12.18 -16.13 16.90
C ASP A 43 -12.03 -15.88 15.41
N TYR A 44 -13.12 -15.63 14.67
CA TYR A 44 -13.09 -15.24 13.25
C TYR A 44 -13.19 -13.73 13.03
N ILE A 45 -13.56 -12.95 14.06
CA ILE A 45 -13.77 -11.51 13.93
C ILE A 45 -12.48 -10.80 13.50
N VAL A 46 -11.36 -11.05 14.20
CA VAL A 46 -10.09 -10.37 13.91
C VAL A 46 -9.54 -10.76 12.53
N PRO A 47 -9.41 -12.06 12.18
CA PRO A 47 -8.99 -12.46 10.85
C PRO A 47 -9.87 -11.88 9.74
N HIS A 48 -11.19 -11.82 9.96
CA HIS A 48 -12.12 -11.24 8.99
C HIS A 48 -11.87 -9.73 8.77
N ILE A 49 -11.72 -8.94 9.84
CA ILE A 49 -11.42 -7.51 9.75
C ILE A 49 -10.11 -7.30 8.97
N ILE A 50 -9.04 -7.99 9.36
CA ILE A 50 -7.72 -7.88 8.71
C ILE A 50 -7.78 -8.30 7.24
N HIS A 51 -8.60 -9.29 6.89
CA HIS A 51 -8.82 -9.70 5.51
C HIS A 51 -9.52 -8.61 4.70
N CYS A 52 -10.59 -8.01 5.22
CA CYS A 52 -11.28 -6.89 4.59
C CYS A 52 -10.37 -5.67 4.40
N GLU A 53 -9.63 -5.32 5.44
CA GLU A 53 -8.64 -4.24 5.46
C GLU A 53 -7.56 -4.43 4.39
N SER A 54 -6.95 -5.61 4.33
CA SER A 54 -5.96 -5.95 3.32
C SER A 54 -6.53 -5.91 1.91
N GLU A 55 -7.74 -6.42 1.69
CA GLU A 55 -8.38 -6.42 0.37
C GLU A 55 -8.70 -5.00 -0.12
N ALA A 56 -9.14 -4.11 0.78
CA ALA A 56 -9.37 -2.69 0.45
C ALA A 56 -8.07 -1.99 0.01
N LEU A 57 -6.96 -2.22 0.74
CA LEU A 57 -5.66 -1.67 0.37
C LEU A 57 -5.13 -2.25 -0.95
N ARG A 58 -5.33 -3.54 -1.21
CA ARG A 58 -4.97 -4.14 -2.50
C ARG A 58 -5.75 -3.49 -3.64
N CYS A 59 -7.05 -3.29 -3.45
CA CYS A 59 -7.88 -2.61 -4.45
C CYS A 59 -7.36 -1.20 -4.74
N ARG A 60 -7.05 -0.41 -3.70
CA ARG A 60 -6.43 0.92 -3.84
C ARG A 60 -5.07 0.86 -4.56
N PHE A 61 -4.20 -0.08 -4.18
CA PHE A 61 -2.90 -0.25 -4.81
C PHE A 61 -3.04 -0.56 -6.31
N LEU A 62 -3.88 -1.54 -6.67
CA LEU A 62 -4.10 -1.94 -8.06
C LEU A 62 -4.69 -0.80 -8.90
N ASP A 63 -5.61 -0.02 -8.33
CA ASP A 63 -6.21 1.14 -8.99
C ASP A 63 -5.18 2.25 -9.26
N LEU A 64 -4.33 2.56 -8.28
CA LEU A 64 -3.25 3.53 -8.41
C LEU A 64 -2.16 3.08 -9.40
N MET A 65 -1.80 1.80 -9.39
CA MET A 65 -0.87 1.23 -10.37
C MET A 65 -1.45 1.30 -11.78
N ARG A 66 -2.71 0.90 -11.98
CA ARG A 66 -3.37 1.01 -13.29
C ARG A 66 -3.47 2.46 -13.77
N SER A 67 -3.81 3.39 -12.87
CA SER A 67 -3.87 4.82 -13.18
C SER A 67 -2.51 5.38 -13.57
N THR A 68 -1.45 5.03 -12.83
CA THR A 68 -0.06 5.37 -13.17
C THR A 68 0.29 4.94 -14.59
N TYR A 69 -0.05 3.70 -14.96
CA TYR A 69 0.23 3.18 -16.30
C TYR A 69 -0.48 3.97 -17.38
N TYR A 70 -1.78 4.27 -17.22
CA TYR A 70 -2.51 5.05 -18.22
C TYR A 70 -1.96 6.47 -18.34
N LEU A 71 -1.67 7.14 -17.23
CA LEU A 71 -1.04 8.47 -17.25
C LEU A 71 0.32 8.43 -17.94
N TYR A 72 1.12 7.38 -17.72
CA TYR A 72 2.38 7.16 -18.43
C TYR A 72 2.17 7.00 -19.95
N LYS A 73 1.16 6.23 -20.38
CA LYS A 73 0.85 6.05 -21.81
C LYS A 73 0.37 7.32 -22.50
N GLU A 74 -0.38 8.16 -21.77
CA GLU A 74 -0.81 9.48 -22.21
C GLU A 74 0.28 10.57 -22.05
N LYS A 75 1.52 10.17 -21.73
CA LYS A 75 2.66 11.06 -21.50
C LYS A 75 2.45 12.10 -20.39
N MET A 76 1.53 11.86 -19.46
CA MET A 76 1.31 12.68 -18.27
C MET A 76 2.24 12.25 -17.13
N TYR A 77 3.56 12.33 -17.34
CA TYR A 77 4.57 11.73 -16.48
C TYR A 77 4.58 12.28 -15.04
N CYS A 78 4.42 13.59 -14.84
CA CYS A 78 4.37 14.15 -13.48
C CYS A 78 3.19 13.58 -12.69
N SER A 79 2.00 13.54 -13.31
CA SER A 79 0.81 12.92 -12.71
C SER A 79 0.99 11.42 -12.48
N ALA A 80 1.58 10.70 -13.44
CA ALA A 80 1.89 9.28 -13.30
C ALA A 80 2.81 9.02 -12.09
N LEU A 81 3.85 9.84 -11.92
CA LEU A 81 4.80 9.73 -10.82
C LEU A 81 4.16 10.03 -9.46
N ILE A 82 3.26 11.01 -9.38
CA ILE A 82 2.47 11.29 -8.18
C ILE A 82 1.57 10.09 -7.84
N SER A 83 0.86 9.53 -8.83
CA SER A 83 0.04 8.32 -8.63
C SER A 83 0.89 7.13 -8.17
N LEU A 84 2.10 6.96 -8.71
CA LEU A 84 3.02 5.91 -8.33
C LEU A 84 3.51 6.08 -6.88
N ARG A 85 3.77 7.31 -6.44
CA ARG A 85 4.09 7.61 -5.04
C ARG A 85 2.96 7.23 -4.10
N SER A 86 1.72 7.55 -4.45
CA SER A 86 0.55 7.12 -3.67
C SER A 86 0.39 5.59 -3.65
N ALA A 87 0.76 4.90 -4.74
CA ALA A 87 0.79 3.44 -4.75
C ALA A 87 1.87 2.89 -3.81
N LEU A 88 3.05 3.51 -3.75
CA LEU A 88 4.12 3.17 -2.80
C LEU A 88 3.64 3.28 -1.35
N GLU A 89 3.00 4.39 -0.99
CA GLU A 89 2.47 4.60 0.35
C GLU A 89 1.43 3.52 0.71
N THR A 90 0.55 3.18 -0.23
CA THR A 90 -0.45 2.12 -0.04
C THR A 90 0.22 0.74 0.14
N LEU A 91 1.25 0.44 -0.66
CA LEU A 91 2.04 -0.78 -0.53
C LEU A 91 2.76 -0.84 0.82
N ALA A 92 3.29 0.29 1.30
CA ALA A 92 3.92 0.37 2.61
C ALA A 92 2.95 -0.01 3.73
N VAL A 93 1.66 0.38 3.65
CA VAL A 93 0.64 -0.04 4.63
C VAL A 93 0.40 -1.56 4.57
N LEU A 94 0.31 -2.15 3.37
CA LEU A 94 0.17 -3.61 3.22
C LEU A 94 1.34 -4.37 3.84
N LEU A 95 2.57 -3.92 3.61
CA LEU A 95 3.77 -4.52 4.17
C LEU A 95 3.84 -4.35 5.69
N PHE A 96 3.43 -3.19 6.19
CA PHE A 96 3.32 -2.93 7.62
C PHE A 96 2.30 -3.87 8.28
N LEU A 97 1.14 -4.07 7.66
CA LEU A 97 0.12 -5.01 8.14
C LEU A 97 0.69 -6.44 8.25
N ASN A 98 1.39 -6.90 7.20
CA ASN A 98 2.07 -8.21 7.23
C ASN A 98 3.10 -8.30 8.36
N LYS A 99 3.92 -7.25 8.55
CA LYS A 99 4.89 -7.17 9.66
C LYS A 99 4.20 -7.26 11.02
N GLN A 100 3.09 -6.55 11.21
CA GLN A 100 2.32 -6.55 12.46
C GLN A 100 1.69 -7.90 12.75
N MET A 101 1.12 -8.57 11.74
CA MET A 101 0.61 -9.94 11.88
C MET A 101 1.72 -10.89 12.30
N ARG A 102 2.89 -10.86 11.62
CA ARG A 102 4.07 -11.64 11.99
C ARG A 102 4.51 -11.36 13.43
N SER A 103 4.52 -10.10 13.87
CA SER A 103 4.88 -9.77 15.25
C SER A 103 3.86 -10.29 16.26
N LEU A 104 2.57 -10.26 15.95
CA LEU A 104 1.51 -10.76 16.81
C LEU A 104 1.59 -12.28 16.99
N VAL A 105 1.65 -13.03 15.89
CA VAL A 105 1.67 -14.51 15.92
C VAL A 105 2.94 -15.05 16.60
N ASN A 106 4.06 -14.34 16.47
CA ASN A 106 5.32 -14.68 17.14
C ASN A 106 5.39 -14.21 18.61
N GLY A 107 4.33 -13.60 19.15
CA GLY A 107 4.28 -13.14 20.55
C GLY A 107 5.06 -11.84 20.84
N ASN A 108 5.56 -11.16 19.80
CA ASN A 108 6.30 -9.90 19.92
C ASN A 108 5.38 -8.66 19.97
N LEU A 109 4.09 -8.83 19.67
CA LEU A 109 3.07 -7.78 19.70
C LEU A 109 1.83 -8.30 20.42
N LYS A 110 1.25 -7.49 21.32
CA LYS A 110 0.00 -7.81 22.00
C LYS A 110 -1.19 -7.57 21.07
N LEU A 111 -2.24 -8.40 21.17
CA LEU A 111 -3.44 -8.30 20.35
C LEU A 111 -4.11 -6.93 20.47
N GLU A 112 -4.18 -6.36 21.67
CA GLU A 112 -4.78 -5.06 21.92
C GLU A 112 -4.05 -3.94 21.15
N LEU A 113 -2.71 -4.00 21.13
CA LEU A 113 -1.89 -3.04 20.41
C LEU A 113 -1.93 -3.27 18.89
N PHE A 114 -2.03 -4.54 18.45
CA PHE A 114 -2.25 -4.87 17.05
C PHE A 114 -3.55 -4.26 16.52
N LEU A 115 -4.66 -4.45 17.24
CA LEU A 115 -5.97 -3.93 16.86
C LEU A 115 -6.03 -2.40 16.91
N SER A 116 -5.47 -1.78 17.95
CA SER A 116 -5.39 -0.31 18.01
C SER A 116 -4.57 0.29 16.86
N ASN A 117 -3.51 -0.40 16.42
CA ASN A 117 -2.73 0.02 15.26
C ASN A 117 -3.53 -0.14 13.95
N SER A 118 -4.22 -1.25 13.76
CA SER A 118 -5.10 -1.48 12.59
C SER A 118 -6.22 -0.43 12.53
N GLU A 119 -6.91 -0.16 13.65
CA GLU A 119 -7.94 0.86 13.72
C GLU A 119 -7.43 2.26 13.30
N ARG A 120 -6.22 2.63 13.73
CA ARG A 120 -5.55 3.87 13.31
C ARG A 120 -5.24 3.95 11.83
N PHE A 121 -5.17 2.85 11.09
CA PHE A 121 -4.95 2.89 9.64
C PHE A 121 -6.26 2.98 8.86
N PHE A 122 -7.31 2.33 9.33
CA PHE A 122 -8.53 2.11 8.55
C PHE A 122 -9.69 3.00 8.96
N PHE A 123 -9.74 3.43 10.22
CA PHE A 123 -10.85 4.21 10.76
C PHE A 123 -10.43 5.60 11.26
N SER A 124 -9.20 6.03 10.95
CA SER A 124 -8.72 7.37 11.28
C SER A 124 -8.86 8.35 10.12
N PHE A 125 -9.00 9.64 10.47
CA PHE A 125 -8.95 10.74 9.52
C PHE A 125 -7.71 11.62 9.80
N SER A 126 -7.07 12.11 8.75
CA SER A 126 -5.85 12.93 8.85
C SER A 126 -6.10 14.32 9.44
N ASN A 127 -7.29 14.87 9.23
CA ASN A 127 -7.78 16.07 9.90
C ASN A 127 -8.75 15.66 11.02
N LYS A 128 -8.83 16.49 12.07
CA LYS A 128 -10.03 16.55 12.94
C LYS A 128 -11.22 16.94 12.06
N SER A 129 -11.70 16.04 11.22
CA SER A 129 -13.00 16.19 10.62
C SER A 129 -13.96 16.27 11.79
N GLN A 130 -14.89 17.24 11.75
CA GLN A 130 -15.90 17.48 12.78
C GLN A 130 -16.79 16.26 13.11
N ALA A 131 -16.51 15.09 12.52
CA ALA A 131 -17.33 13.92 12.59
C ALA A 131 -17.06 13.00 13.78
N ASN A 132 -15.93 13.07 14.51
CA ASN A 132 -15.73 12.38 15.80
C ASN A 132 -14.38 12.76 16.44
N GLU A 133 -14.39 13.45 17.59
CA GLU A 133 -13.18 13.70 18.39
C GLU A 133 -12.60 12.42 19.02
N ASP A 134 -13.35 11.32 18.99
CA ASP A 134 -13.00 10.02 19.60
C ASP A 134 -12.18 9.10 18.68
N LEU A 135 -11.95 9.46 17.41
CA LEU A 135 -11.21 8.60 16.48
C LEU A 135 -9.69 8.70 16.72
N PRO A 136 -8.96 7.58 16.69
CA PRO A 136 -7.54 7.58 17.00
C PRO A 136 -6.72 8.25 15.89
N LYS A 137 -5.63 8.95 16.25
CA LYS A 137 -4.77 9.64 15.28
C LYS A 137 -4.20 8.65 14.25
N ALA A 138 -4.23 9.06 12.98
CA ALA A 138 -3.68 8.28 11.87
C ALA A 138 -2.22 7.87 12.14
N TYR A 139 -1.91 6.61 11.85
CA TYR A 139 -0.54 6.13 11.97
C TYR A 139 0.35 6.81 10.91
N ASN A 140 1.51 7.30 11.32
CA ASN A 140 2.45 7.94 10.42
C ASN A 140 3.20 6.90 9.58
N ILE A 141 2.65 6.53 8.42
CA ILE A 141 3.26 5.56 7.50
C ILE A 141 4.67 5.98 7.05
N GLN A 142 4.98 7.28 7.06
CA GLN A 142 6.31 7.78 6.74
C GLN A 142 7.39 7.18 7.65
N LYS A 143 7.06 6.93 8.92
CA LYS A 143 8.01 6.30 9.84
C LYS A 143 8.42 4.92 9.35
N PHE A 144 7.45 4.11 8.93
CA PHE A 144 7.72 2.77 8.42
C PHE A 144 8.47 2.78 7.08
N ILE A 145 8.12 3.72 6.19
CA ILE A 145 8.85 3.95 4.93
C ILE A 145 10.31 4.28 5.24
N ASN A 146 10.56 5.21 6.17
CA ASN A 146 11.92 5.64 6.55
C ASN A 146 12.75 4.52 7.19
N GLU A 147 12.12 3.59 7.90
CA GLU A 147 12.76 2.41 8.50
C GLU A 147 13.05 1.29 7.48
N THR A 148 12.44 1.34 6.30
CA THR A 148 12.58 0.32 5.25
C THR A 148 13.38 0.89 4.08
N VAL A 149 14.70 0.62 4.06
CA VAL A 149 15.67 1.23 3.12
C VAL A 149 15.17 1.25 1.67
N SER A 150 14.68 0.12 1.16
CA SER A 150 14.18 0.01 -0.21
C SER A 150 12.95 0.89 -0.48
N LEU A 151 12.02 1.02 0.47
CA LEU A 151 10.87 1.90 0.32
C LEU A 151 11.26 3.37 0.43
N LYS A 152 12.17 3.70 1.36
CA LYS A 152 12.67 5.07 1.54
C LYS A 152 13.32 5.60 0.26
N GLU A 153 14.20 4.83 -0.36
CA GLU A 153 14.89 5.24 -1.58
C GLU A 153 13.92 5.58 -2.72
N TRP A 154 12.91 4.74 -2.92
CA TRP A 154 11.87 5.01 -3.92
C TRP A 154 10.97 6.17 -3.52
N TYR A 155 10.60 6.27 -2.24
CA TYR A 155 9.81 7.38 -1.74
C TYR A 155 10.51 8.72 -1.97
N ASP A 156 11.81 8.81 -1.67
CA ASP A 156 12.59 10.04 -1.86
C ASP A 156 12.68 10.40 -3.36
N LYS A 157 12.99 9.42 -4.23
CA LYS A 157 13.05 9.62 -5.70
C LYS A 157 11.74 10.13 -6.29
N LEU A 158 10.61 9.60 -5.83
CA LEU A 158 9.29 10.02 -6.30
C LEU A 158 8.87 11.35 -5.66
N SER A 159 9.20 11.57 -4.40
CA SER A 159 8.85 12.81 -3.69
C SER A 159 9.54 14.04 -4.27
N GLU A 160 10.75 13.87 -4.83
CA GLU A 160 11.50 14.95 -5.48
C GLU A 160 10.69 15.68 -6.57
N TYR A 161 9.89 14.94 -7.34
CA TYR A 161 9.08 15.49 -8.43
C TYR A 161 7.60 15.65 -8.06
N ALA A 162 7.14 15.04 -6.97
CA ALA A 162 5.76 15.18 -6.49
C ALA A 162 5.52 16.47 -5.70
N HIS A 163 6.57 17.03 -5.08
CA HIS A 163 6.46 18.28 -4.34
C HIS A 163 6.57 19.50 -5.26
N PRO A 164 5.90 20.63 -4.94
CA PRO A 164 6.02 21.87 -5.72
C PRO A 164 7.35 22.61 -5.44
N ASN A 165 8.46 21.87 -5.37
CA ASN A 165 9.82 22.39 -5.29
C ASN A 165 10.35 22.73 -6.70
N TYR A 166 11.64 23.04 -6.83
CA TYR A 166 12.22 23.28 -8.15
C TYR A 166 11.98 22.12 -9.12
N SER A 167 12.27 20.89 -8.72
CA SER A 167 12.16 19.71 -9.58
C SER A 167 10.72 19.38 -9.96
N GLY A 168 9.75 19.49 -9.05
CA GLY A 168 8.34 19.18 -9.33
C GLY A 168 7.51 20.33 -9.90
N ALA A 169 8.02 21.56 -9.88
CA ALA A 169 7.38 22.73 -10.49
C ALA A 169 8.26 23.33 -11.60
N PHE A 170 9.13 24.28 -11.27
CA PHE A 170 9.85 25.07 -12.28
C PHE A 170 10.63 24.21 -13.27
N GLY A 171 11.37 23.21 -12.81
CA GLY A 171 12.17 22.34 -13.67
C GLY A 171 11.38 21.37 -14.55
N ILE A 172 10.11 21.08 -14.20
CA ILE A 172 9.20 20.34 -15.10
C ILE A 172 8.55 21.28 -16.11
N TYR A 173 8.07 22.44 -15.69
CA TYR A 173 7.17 23.26 -16.51
C TYR A 173 7.82 24.50 -17.12
N ALA A 174 9.07 24.82 -16.79
CA ALA A 174 9.72 26.05 -17.20
C ALA A 174 11.22 25.93 -17.51
N LYS A 175 11.69 26.76 -18.43
CA LYS A 175 13.11 26.95 -18.73
C LYS A 175 13.40 28.42 -18.99
N ILE A 176 14.56 28.89 -18.52
CA ILE A 176 15.06 30.23 -18.85
C ILE A 176 15.76 30.11 -20.22
N LYS A 177 15.49 31.04 -21.14
CA LYS A 177 16.19 31.09 -22.42
C LYS A 177 17.67 31.35 -22.21
N GLU A 178 18.52 30.67 -22.98
CA GLU A 178 19.98 30.82 -22.86
C GLU A 178 20.44 32.27 -23.12
N ASP A 179 19.81 32.95 -24.08
CA ASP A 179 20.23 34.28 -24.53
C ASP A 179 19.31 35.44 -24.09
N SER A 180 18.38 35.21 -23.15
CA SER A 180 17.48 36.28 -22.69
C SER A 180 16.92 36.02 -21.29
N PRO A 181 16.50 37.06 -20.54
CA PRO A 181 15.85 36.88 -19.25
C PRO A 181 14.42 36.30 -19.36
N ALA A 182 13.95 35.97 -20.57
CA ALA A 182 12.63 35.39 -20.75
C ALA A 182 12.57 33.94 -20.26
N THR A 183 11.45 33.59 -19.63
CA THR A 183 11.12 32.21 -19.23
C THR A 183 10.11 31.65 -20.21
N GLU A 184 10.36 30.44 -20.71
CA GLU A 184 9.43 29.66 -21.51
C GLU A 184 8.76 28.59 -20.64
N PHE A 185 7.48 28.35 -20.89
CA PHE A 185 6.73 27.29 -20.25
C PHE A 185 6.50 26.16 -21.24
N GLU A 186 7.05 24.99 -20.93
CA GLU A 186 6.99 23.78 -21.73
C GLU A 186 6.93 22.59 -20.79
N ILE A 187 6.07 21.62 -21.08
CA ILE A 187 5.91 20.44 -20.23
C ILE A 187 7.14 19.54 -20.40
N TYR A 188 7.74 19.15 -19.27
CA TYR A 188 8.95 18.31 -19.15
C TYR A 188 10.24 18.92 -19.67
N ALA A 189 10.35 20.26 -19.65
CA ALA A 189 11.45 21.04 -20.21
C ALA A 189 12.88 20.55 -19.86
N ARG A 190 13.08 19.89 -18.70
CA ARG A 190 14.41 19.43 -18.25
C ARG A 190 14.50 17.97 -17.79
N PHE A 191 13.37 17.33 -17.47
CA PHE A 191 13.36 16.10 -16.69
C PHE A 191 12.60 14.93 -17.31
N GLU A 192 12.20 15.02 -18.59
CA GLU A 192 11.42 13.95 -19.24
C GLU A 192 12.05 12.56 -19.06
N GLY A 193 13.33 12.39 -19.42
CA GLY A 193 14.03 11.11 -19.29
C GLY A 193 14.08 10.58 -17.86
N LYS A 194 14.36 11.44 -16.87
CA LYS A 194 14.39 11.03 -15.45
C LYS A 194 13.02 10.61 -14.94
N LEU A 195 11.96 11.32 -15.36
CA LEU A 195 10.59 10.97 -15.00
C LEU A 195 10.23 9.59 -15.58
N LEU A 196 10.54 9.35 -16.86
CA LEU A 196 10.34 8.06 -17.51
C LEU A 196 11.06 6.94 -16.75
N ASP A 197 12.37 7.10 -16.48
CA ASP A 197 13.17 6.10 -15.77
C ASP A 197 12.60 5.78 -14.38
N HIS A 198 12.21 6.82 -13.63
CA HIS A 198 11.61 6.66 -12.30
C HIS A 198 10.26 5.97 -12.34
N ILE A 199 9.40 6.30 -13.31
CA ILE A 199 8.10 5.66 -13.47
C ILE A 199 8.27 4.19 -13.84
N GLU A 200 9.05 3.87 -14.87
CA GLU A 200 9.21 2.49 -15.35
C GLU A 200 9.85 1.57 -14.32
N SER A 201 10.94 2.04 -13.71
CA SER A 201 11.66 1.28 -12.69
C SER A 201 10.84 1.16 -11.41
N GLY A 202 10.23 2.27 -10.95
CA GLY A 202 9.40 2.29 -9.76
C GLY A 202 8.17 1.38 -9.91
N PHE A 203 7.49 1.44 -11.06
CA PHE A 203 6.35 0.58 -11.35
C PHE A 203 6.71 -0.90 -11.27
N SER A 204 7.85 -1.28 -11.86
CA SER A 204 8.35 -2.65 -11.86
C SER A 204 8.73 -3.11 -10.44
N VAL A 205 9.43 -2.27 -9.67
CA VAL A 205 9.80 -2.58 -8.29
C VAL A 205 8.57 -2.72 -7.38
N LEU A 206 7.61 -1.81 -7.49
CA LEU A 206 6.39 -1.84 -6.68
C LEU A 206 5.55 -3.08 -7.01
N THR A 207 5.42 -3.44 -8.29
CA THR A 207 4.69 -4.64 -8.70
C THR A 207 5.34 -5.91 -8.15
N ASN A 208 6.67 -6.02 -8.27
CA ASN A 208 7.42 -7.15 -7.72
C ASN A 208 7.33 -7.23 -6.18
N THR A 209 7.44 -6.09 -5.51
CA THR A 209 7.34 -6.03 -4.04
C THR A 209 5.94 -6.40 -3.57
N PHE A 210 4.91 -5.91 -4.27
CA PHE A 210 3.52 -6.29 -4.02
C PHE A 210 3.32 -7.80 -4.15
N HIS A 211 3.72 -8.40 -5.26
CA HIS A 211 3.57 -9.84 -5.48
C HIS A 211 4.29 -10.65 -4.40
N ASN A 212 5.58 -10.39 -4.22
CA ASN A 212 6.46 -11.25 -3.43
C ASN A 212 6.32 -11.06 -1.91
N GLN A 213 6.04 -9.84 -1.45
CA GLN A 213 6.08 -9.52 -0.01
C GLN A 213 4.72 -9.14 0.58
N ALA A 214 3.82 -8.55 -0.23
CA ALA A 214 2.50 -8.14 0.25
C ALA A 214 1.42 -9.20 -0.02
N PHE A 215 1.39 -9.76 -1.22
CA PHE A 215 0.35 -10.68 -1.67
C PHE A 215 0.63 -12.14 -1.27
N LYS A 216 1.79 -12.68 -1.67
CA LYS A 216 2.14 -14.09 -1.45
C LYS A 216 2.12 -14.46 0.04
N ASP A 217 2.77 -13.65 0.86
CA ASP A 217 2.88 -13.89 2.31
C ASP A 217 1.55 -13.82 3.07
N PHE A 218 0.56 -13.09 2.54
CA PHE A 218 -0.64 -12.78 3.31
C PHE A 218 -1.51 -14.00 3.62
N GLY A 219 -1.58 -14.96 2.68
CA GLY A 219 -2.42 -16.15 2.86
C GLY A 219 -2.00 -16.95 4.09
N ASP A 220 -0.71 -17.25 4.19
CA ASP A 220 -0.13 -17.99 5.31
C ASP A 220 -0.26 -17.20 6.63
N LEU A 221 0.00 -15.89 6.59
CA LEU A 221 -0.16 -15.03 7.77
C LEU A 221 -1.61 -14.96 8.26
N LEU A 222 -2.59 -14.99 7.37
CA LEU A 222 -4.00 -15.00 7.74
C LEU A 222 -4.38 -16.34 8.40
N ILE A 223 -3.81 -17.46 7.95
CA ILE A 223 -3.99 -18.77 8.58
C ILE A 223 -3.37 -18.77 9.98
N GLU A 224 -2.13 -18.28 10.11
CA GLU A 224 -1.45 -18.16 11.41
C GLU A 224 -2.23 -17.27 12.39
N LEU A 225 -2.76 -16.14 11.92
CA LEU A 225 -3.60 -15.25 12.71
C LEU A 225 -4.90 -15.95 13.15
N GLN A 226 -5.53 -16.72 12.27
CA GLN A 226 -6.71 -17.51 12.61
C GLN A 226 -6.40 -18.54 13.71
N SER A 227 -5.30 -19.28 13.58
CA SER A 227 -4.86 -20.24 14.60
C SER A 227 -4.54 -19.56 15.93
N TYR A 228 -3.92 -18.38 15.91
CA TYR A 228 -3.68 -17.56 17.10
C TYR A 228 -4.99 -17.17 17.81
N CYS A 229 -5.98 -16.69 17.06
CA CYS A 229 -7.29 -16.30 17.60
C CYS A 229 -8.05 -17.52 18.17
N GLN A 230 -8.02 -18.66 17.49
CA GLN A 230 -8.60 -19.92 17.96
C GLN A 230 -7.99 -20.35 19.30
N GLU A 231 -6.66 -20.28 19.45
CA GLU A 231 -6.00 -20.65 20.70
C GLU A 231 -6.35 -19.69 21.85
N LYS A 232 -6.37 -18.38 21.57
CA LYS A 232 -6.82 -17.37 22.53
C LYS A 232 -8.28 -17.58 22.94
N HIS A 233 -9.13 -18.02 22.01
CA HIS A 233 -10.53 -18.33 22.29
C HIS A 233 -10.66 -19.57 23.19
N ARG A 234 -9.97 -20.65 22.83
CA ARG A 234 -9.91 -21.91 23.60
C ARG A 234 -9.42 -21.70 25.03
N THR A 235 -8.46 -20.81 25.23
CA THR A 235 -7.92 -20.45 26.55
C THR A 235 -8.76 -19.41 27.30
N GLY A 236 -9.88 -18.95 26.73
CA GLY A 236 -10.78 -17.97 27.35
C GLY A 236 -10.22 -16.55 27.43
N THR A 237 -9.09 -16.26 26.77
CA THR A 237 -8.41 -14.97 26.86
C THR A 237 -8.78 -14.01 25.72
N LEU A 238 -9.32 -14.51 24.61
CA LEU A 238 -9.64 -13.70 23.44
C LEU A 238 -10.65 -12.59 23.74
N LYS A 239 -11.80 -12.93 24.35
CA LYS A 239 -12.87 -11.97 24.63
C LYS A 239 -12.36 -10.77 25.42
N THR A 240 -11.64 -11.03 26.51
CA THR A 240 -11.04 -9.99 27.36
C THR A 240 -10.05 -9.11 26.59
N SER A 241 -9.22 -9.68 25.72
CA SER A 241 -8.29 -8.89 24.89
C SER A 241 -9.03 -8.01 23.88
N LEU A 242 -10.10 -8.51 23.28
CA LEU A 242 -10.89 -7.72 22.34
C LEU A 242 -11.67 -6.59 23.03
N GLU A 243 -12.22 -6.84 24.23
CA GLU A 243 -12.85 -5.80 25.06
C GLU A 243 -11.84 -4.70 25.45
N ARG A 244 -10.61 -5.09 25.81
CA ARG A 244 -9.51 -4.13 26.07
C ARG A 244 -9.10 -3.35 24.82
N ALA A 245 -9.29 -3.91 23.63
CA ALA A 245 -9.09 -3.24 22.37
C ALA A 245 -10.28 -2.32 21.98
N GLY A 246 -11.32 -2.23 22.80
CA GLY A 246 -12.49 -1.39 22.55
C GLY A 246 -13.54 -2.02 21.63
N MET A 247 -13.40 -3.29 21.25
CA MET A 247 -14.37 -3.98 20.41
C MET A 247 -15.63 -4.34 21.22
N LYS A 248 -16.81 -4.02 20.67
CA LYS A 248 -18.11 -4.39 21.22
C LYS A 248 -18.69 -5.55 20.40
N PHE A 249 -19.32 -6.50 21.09
CA PHE A 249 -19.95 -7.70 20.52
C PHE A 249 -21.45 -7.70 20.73
#